data_AF-A0A4Q3HLU6-F1
#
_entry.id   AF-A0A4Q3HLU6-F1
#
_cell.length_a   1.000
_cell.length_b   1.000
_cell.length_c   1.000
_cell.angle_alpha   90.00
_cell.angle_beta   90.00
_cell.angle_gamma   90.00
#
_symmetry.space_group_name_H-M   'P 1'
#
loop_
_entity.id
_entity.type
_entity.pdbx_description
1 polymer ?
#
loop_
_entity_poly.entity_id
_entity_poly.type
_entity_poly.pdbx_seq_one_letter_code
_entity_poly.pdbx_strand_id
1 'polypeptide(L)'
;GEQWFRDTLVDADPANNSANWQWVAGSGADASPFFRIFNPILQGEKFDPDGDYVREHVPELAKLDRKYIHKPFEAPAAVLEKAGIELGKTYPKPIVDHGFARDRALAAYKALK
;
A
#
# COMPACT_ATOMS: atom_id res chain seq x y z
N GLY A 1 -2.02 -12.53 -6.35
CA GLY A 1 -1.04 -11.57 -6.86
C GLY A 1 -0.82 -11.83 -8.33
N GLU A 2 0.11 -12.74 -8.65
CA GLU A 2 0.49 -13.10 -10.03
C GLU A 2 -0.69 -13.33 -10.98
N GLN A 3 -1.63 -14.20 -10.62
CA GLN A 3 -2.80 -14.52 -11.46
C GLN A 3 -3.70 -13.30 -11.74
N TRP A 4 -3.86 -12.40 -10.77
CA TRP A 4 -4.65 -11.17 -10.96
C TRP A 4 -3.97 -10.25 -11.98
N PHE A 5 -2.66 -10.04 -11.83
CA PHE A 5 -1.87 -9.25 -12.78
C PHE A 5 -1.92 -9.85 -14.19
N ARG A 6 -1.87 -11.17 -14.30
CA ARG A 6 -2.00 -11.88 -15.58
C ARG A 6 -3.34 -11.61 -16.27
N ASP A 7 -4.42 -11.43 -15.50
CA ASP A 7 -5.77 -11.22 -16.02
C ASP A 7 -6.07 -9.74 -16.34
N THR A 8 -5.44 -8.80 -15.61
CA THR A 8 -5.78 -7.37 -15.69
C THR A 8 -4.78 -6.51 -16.44
N LEU A 9 -3.52 -6.95 -16.58
CA LEU A 9 -2.49 -6.14 -17.22
C LEU A 9 -2.48 -6.33 -18.74
N VAL A 10 -2.49 -5.22 -19.46
CA VAL A 10 -2.33 -5.21 -20.93
C VAL A 10 -0.93 -5.66 -21.37
N ASP A 11 0.06 -5.55 -20.48
CA ASP A 11 1.46 -5.94 -20.68
C ASP A 11 1.83 -7.23 -19.92
N ALA A 12 0.84 -8.05 -19.56
CA ALA A 12 1.05 -9.32 -18.87
C ALA A 12 2.04 -10.23 -19.63
N ASP A 13 3.24 -10.35 -19.09
CA ASP A 13 4.31 -11.20 -19.63
C ASP A 13 4.61 -12.37 -18.68
N PRO A 14 4.70 -13.62 -19.17
CA PRO A 14 4.86 -14.79 -18.32
C PRO A 14 6.18 -14.81 -17.54
N ALA A 15 7.26 -14.23 -18.08
CA ALA A 15 8.56 -14.17 -17.44
C ALA A 15 8.63 -13.00 -16.44
N ASN A 16 8.34 -11.78 -16.90
CA ASN A 16 8.43 -10.58 -16.08
C ASN A 16 7.45 -10.63 -14.91
N ASN A 17 6.19 -11.05 -15.12
CA ASN A 17 5.22 -11.16 -14.03
C ASN A 17 5.71 -12.17 -12.97
N SER A 18 6.06 -13.38 -13.41
CA SER A 18 6.46 -14.45 -12.50
C SER A 18 7.74 -14.12 -11.72
N ALA A 19 8.75 -13.55 -12.39
CA ALA A 19 10.03 -13.17 -11.79
C ALA A 19 9.87 -12.05 -10.76
N ASN A 20 9.14 -10.98 -11.09
CA ASN A 20 8.95 -9.85 -10.17
C ASN A 20 8.12 -10.24 -8.94
N TRP A 21 7.09 -11.08 -9.09
CA TRP A 21 6.34 -11.60 -7.94
C TRP A 21 7.23 -12.44 -7.01
N GLN A 22 8.14 -13.26 -7.54
CA GLN A 22 9.11 -14.01 -6.73
C GLN A 22 10.12 -13.10 -6.04
N TRP A 23 10.62 -12.08 -6.74
CA TRP A 23 11.52 -11.07 -6.19
C TRP A 23 10.89 -10.40 -4.96
N VAL A 24 9.67 -9.85 -5.10
CA VAL A 24 8.98 -9.17 -3.99
C VAL A 24 8.67 -10.13 -2.84
N ALA A 25 8.42 -11.41 -3.13
CA ALA A 25 8.20 -12.45 -2.12
C ALA A 25 9.50 -12.89 -1.39
N GLY A 26 10.66 -12.37 -1.77
CA GLY A 26 11.95 -12.68 -1.13
C GLY A 26 12.68 -13.90 -1.71
N SER A 27 12.32 -14.35 -2.92
CA SER A 27 12.95 -15.48 -3.61
C SER A 27 13.85 -15.00 -4.75
N GLY A 28 15.10 -15.48 -4.77
CA GLY A 28 16.12 -15.09 -5.76
C GLY A 28 17.31 -14.38 -5.12
N ALA A 29 18.44 -14.38 -5.82
CA ALA A 29 19.70 -13.80 -5.32
C ALA A 29 19.59 -12.28 -5.10
N ASP A 30 18.85 -11.59 -5.97
CA ASP A 30 18.65 -10.14 -5.92
C ASP A 30 17.44 -9.73 -5.07
N ALA A 31 16.78 -10.69 -4.43
CA ALA A 31 15.54 -10.44 -3.71
C ALA A 31 15.73 -9.53 -2.49
N SER A 32 14.82 -8.56 -2.29
CA SER A 32 14.78 -7.86 -1.01
C SER A 32 14.48 -8.89 0.08
N PRO A 33 15.29 -8.97 1.15
CA PRO A 33 15.06 -9.94 2.20
C PRO A 33 13.65 -9.80 2.79
N PHE A 34 12.96 -10.93 3.01
CA PHE A 34 11.56 -10.94 3.45
C PHE A 34 11.29 -10.12 4.73
N PHE A 35 12.27 -10.05 5.63
CA PHE A 35 12.14 -9.26 6.86
C PHE A 35 12.09 -7.74 6.64
N ARG A 36 12.37 -7.25 5.42
CA ARG A 36 12.22 -5.84 5.05
C ARG A 36 10.77 -5.57 4.66
N ILE A 37 9.98 -5.14 5.64
CA ILE A 37 8.59 -4.74 5.46
C ILE A 37 8.54 -3.21 5.54
N PHE A 38 8.29 -2.56 4.41
CA PHE A 38 8.17 -1.11 4.33
C PHE A 38 6.76 -0.64 4.72
N ASN A 39 6.67 0.56 5.30
CA ASN A 39 5.39 1.20 5.59
C ASN A 39 4.84 1.85 4.30
N PRO A 40 3.67 1.45 3.79
CA PRO A 40 3.08 2.03 2.59
C PRO A 40 2.90 3.54 2.68
N ILE A 41 2.62 4.08 3.88
CA ILE A 41 2.48 5.52 4.13
C ILE A 41 3.79 6.24 3.79
N LEU A 42 4.91 5.72 4.31
CA LEU A 42 6.23 6.32 4.08
C LEU A 42 6.69 6.15 2.62
N GLN A 43 6.27 5.08 1.94
CA GLN A 43 6.53 4.92 0.51
C GLN A 43 5.70 5.92 -0.32
N GLY A 44 4.43 6.11 0.01
CA GLY A 44 3.56 7.11 -0.60
C GLY A 44 4.12 8.52 -0.42
N GLU A 45 4.44 8.92 0.81
CA GLU A 45 5.05 10.23 1.10
C GLU A 45 6.38 10.47 0.35
N LYS A 46 7.12 9.39 0.05
CA LYS A 46 8.40 9.46 -0.67
C LYS A 46 8.22 9.57 -2.19
N PHE A 47 7.33 8.78 -2.77
CA PHE A 47 7.19 8.64 -4.22
C PHE A 47 6.05 9.46 -4.83
N ASP A 48 5.11 9.92 -4.01
CA ASP A 48 4.02 10.82 -4.36
C ASP A 48 3.91 11.93 -3.30
N PRO A 49 4.89 12.84 -3.22
CA PRO A 49 5.02 13.78 -2.09
C PRO A 49 3.86 14.77 -1.96
N ASP A 50 3.21 15.10 -3.08
CA ASP A 50 2.05 16.01 -3.08
C ASP A 50 0.70 15.26 -3.06
N GLY A 51 0.69 13.96 -3.38
CA GLY A 51 -0.50 13.11 -3.36
C GLY A 51 -1.26 13.08 -4.68
N ASP A 52 -0.68 13.56 -5.77
CA ASP A 52 -1.39 13.78 -7.03
C ASP A 52 -1.84 12.47 -7.66
N TYR A 53 -0.99 11.44 -7.59
CA TYR A 53 -1.36 10.10 -8.04
C TYR A 53 -2.54 9.54 -7.24
N VAL A 54 -2.53 9.72 -5.91
CA VAL A 54 -3.65 9.32 -5.06
C VAL A 54 -4.92 10.09 -5.42
N ARG A 55 -4.84 11.41 -5.66
CA ARG A 55 -6.03 12.20 -6.04
C ARG A 55 -6.62 11.80 -7.38
N GLU A 56 -5.77 11.41 -8.33
CA GLU A 56 -6.19 10.95 -9.65
C GLU A 56 -6.93 9.60 -9.58
N HIS A 57 -6.38 8.65 -8.83
CA HIS A 57 -6.90 7.27 -8.80
C HIS A 57 -7.87 6.97 -7.65
N VAL A 58 -7.93 7.84 -6.63
CA VAL A 58 -8.81 7.75 -5.46
C VAL A 58 -9.54 9.09 -5.28
N PRO A 59 -10.48 9.42 -6.18
CA PRO A 59 -11.07 10.76 -6.27
C PRO A 59 -11.86 11.17 -5.03
N GLU A 60 -12.34 10.23 -4.21
CA GLU A 60 -12.96 10.51 -2.91
C GLU A 60 -12.00 11.18 -1.91
N LEU A 61 -10.69 11.06 -2.11
CA LEU A 61 -9.65 11.71 -1.30
C LEU A 61 -9.12 13.01 -1.93
N ALA A 62 -9.61 13.42 -3.12
CA ALA A 62 -9.03 14.51 -3.91
C ALA A 62 -8.91 15.85 -3.15
N LYS A 63 -9.83 16.12 -2.22
CA LYS A 63 -9.88 17.36 -1.43
C LYS A 63 -9.04 17.31 -0.14
N LEU A 64 -8.42 16.16 0.16
CA LEU A 64 -7.64 15.99 1.37
C LEU A 64 -6.27 16.68 1.23
N ASP A 65 -5.87 17.36 2.31
CA ASP A 65 -4.56 18.00 2.39
C ASP A 65 -3.44 16.96 2.22
N ARG A 66 -2.37 17.33 1.51
CA ARG A 66 -1.23 16.44 1.25
C ARG A 66 -0.62 15.84 2.52
N LYS A 67 -0.73 16.53 3.67
CA LYS A 67 -0.27 16.03 4.97
C LYS A 67 -0.94 14.72 5.39
N TYR A 68 -2.18 14.50 4.95
CA TYR A 68 -3.01 13.37 5.34
C TYR A 68 -3.39 12.46 4.16
N ILE A 69 -3.00 12.80 2.92
CA ILE A 69 -3.41 12.06 1.72
C ILE A 69 -3.01 10.58 1.77
N HIS A 70 -1.84 10.27 2.33
CA HIS A 70 -1.34 8.89 2.50
C HIS A 70 -1.78 8.23 3.82
N LYS A 71 -2.45 8.98 4.70
CA LYS A 71 -2.87 8.54 6.05
C LYS A 71 -4.16 9.23 6.50
N PRO A 72 -5.28 9.07 5.77
CA PRO A 72 -6.52 9.77 6.09
C PRO A 72 -7.09 9.42 7.47
N PHE A 73 -6.77 8.25 8.01
CA PHE A 73 -7.16 7.82 9.35
C PHE A 73 -6.43 8.54 10.50
N GLU A 74 -5.35 9.25 10.23
CA GLU A 74 -4.67 10.13 11.21
C GLU A 74 -5.16 11.59 11.12
N ALA A 75 -6.01 11.91 10.15
CA ALA A 75 -6.52 13.26 9.96
C ALA A 75 -7.49 13.65 11.10
N PRO A 76 -7.41 14.89 11.60
CA PRO A 76 -8.43 15.42 12.53
C PRO A 76 -9.83 15.39 11.89
N ALA A 77 -10.86 15.20 12.71
CA ALA A 77 -12.25 15.15 12.26
C ALA A 77 -12.64 16.39 11.42
N ALA A 78 -12.21 17.58 11.81
CA ALA A 78 -12.48 18.83 11.07
C ALA A 78 -11.85 18.85 9.66
N VAL A 79 -10.70 18.19 9.47
CA VAL A 79 -10.04 18.10 8.16
C VAL A 79 -10.80 17.14 7.25
N LEU A 80 -11.21 16.00 7.80
CA LEU A 80 -12.02 15.00 7.10
C LEU A 80 -13.39 15.56 6.70
N GLU A 81 -14.06 16.26 7.61
CA GLU A 81 -15.35 16.92 7.36
C GLU A 81 -15.23 17.97 6.24
N LYS A 82 -14.21 18.82 6.29
CA LYS A 82 -13.94 19.83 5.25
C LYS A 82 -13.69 19.19 3.87
N ALA A 83 -13.05 18.02 3.85
CA ALA A 83 -12.82 17.27 2.62
C ALA A 83 -14.02 16.43 2.17
N GLY A 84 -15.07 16.32 3.00
CA GLY A 84 -16.25 15.49 2.73
C GLY A 84 -16.00 13.99 2.91
N ILE A 85 -15.06 13.60 3.77
CA ILE A 85 -14.63 12.22 3.97
C ILE A 85 -15.16 11.68 5.30
N GLU A 86 -16.00 10.67 5.23
CA GLU A 86 -16.37 9.80 6.36
C GLU A 86 -15.67 8.44 6.25
N LEU A 87 -14.82 8.11 7.24
CA LEU A 87 -14.08 6.85 7.27
C LEU A 87 -15.00 5.66 7.58
N GLY A 88 -15.00 4.67 6.70
CA GLY A 88 -15.89 3.51 6.73
C GLY A 88 -17.13 3.64 5.83
N LYS A 89 -17.35 4.81 5.23
CA LYS A 89 -18.38 5.02 4.20
C LYS A 89 -17.79 5.49 2.88
N THR A 90 -17.18 6.67 2.90
CA THR A 90 -16.59 7.32 1.71
C THR A 90 -15.22 6.72 1.38
N TYR A 91 -14.42 6.47 2.41
CA TYR A 91 -13.13 5.81 2.29
C TYR A 91 -12.94 4.83 3.45
N PRO A 92 -12.45 3.60 3.25
CA PRO A 92 -12.36 2.61 4.32
C PRO A 92 -11.31 2.99 5.38
N LYS A 93 -11.49 2.45 6.59
CA LYS A 93 -10.41 2.40 7.59
C LYS A 93 -9.36 1.36 7.16
N PRO A 94 -8.09 1.48 7.60
CA PRO A 94 -7.09 0.45 7.35
C PRO A 94 -7.62 -0.93 7.74
N ILE A 95 -7.57 -1.89 6.80
CA ILE A 95 -8.02 -3.27 7.02
C ILE A 95 -7.14 -4.03 8.03
N VAL A 96 -5.92 -3.54 8.26
CA VAL A 96 -4.97 -4.07 9.23
C VAL A 96 -4.08 -2.94 9.74
N ASP A 97 -3.74 -2.96 11.02
CA ASP A 97 -2.70 -2.09 11.57
C ASP A 97 -1.32 -2.51 11.03
N HIS A 98 -0.49 -1.53 10.66
CA HIS A 98 0.80 -1.81 10.04
C HIS A 98 1.78 -2.48 11.01
N GLY A 99 1.81 -2.06 12.27
CA GLY A 99 2.68 -2.65 13.29
C GLY A 99 2.32 -4.12 13.54
N PHE A 100 1.03 -4.39 13.75
CA PHE A 100 0.50 -5.73 13.91
C PHE A 100 0.79 -6.62 12.69
N ALA A 101 0.54 -6.12 11.47
CA ALA A 101 0.79 -6.87 10.24
C ALA A 101 2.27 -7.24 10.09
N ARG A 102 3.16 -6.28 10.39
CA ARG A 102 4.61 -6.47 10.35
C ARG A 102 5.05 -7.55 11.33
N ASP A 103 4.61 -7.47 12.59
CA ASP A 103 5.00 -8.44 13.61
C ASP A 103 4.48 -9.85 13.28
N ARG A 104 3.24 -9.95 12.79
CA ARG A 104 2.66 -11.22 12.32
C ARG A 104 3.48 -11.84 11.17
N ALA A 105 3.89 -11.03 10.20
CA ALA A 105 4.71 -11.50 9.07
C ALA A 105 6.10 -11.96 9.51
N LEU A 106 6.76 -11.21 10.41
CA LEU A 106 8.06 -11.60 10.97
C LEU A 106 7.98 -12.86 11.83
N ALA A 107 6.90 -13.05 12.59
CA ALA A 107 6.66 -14.26 13.34
C ALA A 107 6.50 -15.48 12.42
N ALA A 108 5.70 -15.36 11.35
CA ALA A 108 5.54 -16.42 10.36
C ALA A 108 6.87 -16.76 9.65
N TYR A 109 7.67 -15.75 9.29
CA TYR A 109 8.99 -15.97 8.70
C TYR A 109 9.95 -16.69 9.65
N LYS A 110 9.92 -16.37 10.95
CA LYS A 110 10.71 -17.06 11.96
C LYS A 110 10.28 -18.52 12.13
N ALA A 111 8.99 -18.83 11.99
CA ALA A 111 8.48 -20.19 12.12
C ALA A 111 8.81 -21.10 10.91
N LEU A 112 9.17 -20.50 9.76
CA LEU A 112 9.62 -21.21 8.57
C LEU A 112 11.13 -21.49 8.57
N LYS A 113 11.88 -20.87 9.49
CA LYS A 113 13.31 -21.12 9.70
C LYS A 113 13.50 -22.27 10.68
#